data_AF-A0AAD1W5G9-F1
#
_entry.id   AF-A0AAD1W5G9-F1
#
_cell.length_a   1.000
_cell.length_b   1.000
_cell.length_c   1.000
_cell.angle_alpha   90.00
_cell.angle_beta   90.00
_cell.angle_gamma   90.00
#
_symmetry.space_group_name_H-M   'P 1'
#
loop_
_entity.id
_entity.type
_entity.pdbx_description
1 polymer ?
#
loop_
_entity_poly.entity_id
_entity_poly.type
_entity_poly.pdbx_seq_one_letter_code
_entity_poly.pdbx_strand_id
1 'polypeptide(L)'
;MKKSYETKSSTRKDKKDSLQDKPQEKTQDKSLTTYFSPQPHQTLKYRTTDMDLSSESMESEGTKKPDKEPITISLLHTSLNANLEEIKSELAVMATEIKADIKKEINILTTKLEGLEVKLKDMDFQVNLLNDNYQLALRKISDLELKVSDLEDRSRWKNLRFRNLPEKGTQDNAKQIVIEYISALGITYNPSDQLIERCHRLFKPKSPQNDLPRDIMVCFFAFDFKETILKAARLNPVSSGPFQNVKVFQDLSFETKAQRKKFGFATQIL
;
A
#
# COMPACT_ATOMS: atom_id res chain seq x y z
N MET A 1 57.56 -20.22 7.92
CA MET A 1 56.18 -20.72 7.74
C MET A 1 55.21 -19.84 8.54
N LYS A 2 54.54 -18.88 7.89
CA LYS A 2 53.41 -18.14 8.49
C LYS A 2 52.27 -18.22 7.47
N LYS A 3 51.21 -18.94 7.82
CA LYS A 3 50.02 -19.16 6.98
C LYS A 3 49.16 -17.89 7.01
N SER A 4 49.01 -17.24 5.86
CA SER A 4 48.02 -16.21 5.60
C SER A 4 46.67 -16.87 5.35
N TYR A 5 45.67 -16.57 6.18
CA TYR A 5 44.28 -16.91 5.93
C TYR A 5 43.58 -15.71 5.28
N GLU A 6 43.43 -15.74 3.96
CA GLU A 6 42.54 -14.83 3.24
C GLU A 6 41.11 -15.39 3.25
N THR A 7 40.22 -14.67 3.92
CA THR A 7 38.78 -14.91 3.93
C THR A 7 38.16 -14.26 2.69
N LYS A 8 37.51 -15.08 1.86
CA LYS A 8 36.77 -14.64 0.66
C LYS A 8 35.53 -13.85 1.09
N SER A 9 35.51 -12.55 0.82
CA SER A 9 34.31 -11.72 0.97
C SER A 9 33.40 -11.91 -0.26
N SER A 10 32.19 -12.41 0.01
CA SER A 10 31.12 -12.55 -0.98
C SER A 10 30.45 -11.19 -1.18
N THR A 11 30.60 -10.63 -2.37
CA THR A 11 29.97 -9.37 -2.77
C THR A 11 28.52 -9.63 -3.22
N ARG A 12 27.55 -9.37 -2.35
CA ARG A 12 26.15 -9.16 -2.78
C ARG A 12 26.04 -7.77 -3.40
N LYS A 13 25.86 -7.72 -4.73
CA LYS A 13 25.46 -6.51 -5.44
C LYS A 13 23.99 -6.25 -5.12
N ASP A 14 23.74 -5.21 -4.34
CA ASP A 14 22.41 -4.66 -4.12
C ASP A 14 21.88 -4.02 -5.41
N LYS A 15 20.76 -4.55 -5.90
CA LYS A 15 20.00 -4.00 -7.02
C LYS A 15 19.10 -2.89 -6.45
N LYS A 16 19.53 -1.63 -6.60
CA LYS A 16 18.70 -0.45 -6.35
C LYS A 16 17.75 -0.28 -7.55
N ASP A 17 16.51 -0.72 -7.39
CA ASP A 17 15.42 -0.27 -8.25
C ASP A 17 14.78 0.98 -7.62
N SER A 18 14.74 2.03 -8.44
CA SER A 18 14.22 3.35 -8.16
C SER A 18 12.69 3.36 -8.16
N LEU A 19 12.07 3.62 -7.01
CA LEU A 19 10.68 4.05 -6.93
C LEU A 19 10.62 5.56 -7.21
N GLN A 20 10.20 5.92 -8.41
CA GLN A 20 9.69 7.25 -8.73
C GLN A 20 8.18 7.25 -8.48
N ASP A 21 7.75 8.07 -7.52
CA ASP A 21 6.34 8.43 -7.34
C ASP A 21 5.82 9.17 -8.58
N LYS A 22 4.78 8.61 -9.21
CA LYS A 22 3.89 9.33 -10.12
C LYS A 22 2.48 9.37 -9.51
N PRO A 23 1.71 10.46 -9.73
CA PRO A 23 0.41 10.62 -9.10
C PRO A 23 -0.59 9.64 -9.70
N GLN A 24 -1.33 8.90 -8.85
CA GLN A 24 -2.44 8.08 -9.29
C GLN A 24 -3.65 8.96 -9.62
N GLU A 25 -3.97 8.99 -10.91
CA GLU A 25 -5.20 9.55 -11.45
C GLU A 25 -6.35 8.57 -11.16
N LYS A 26 -7.43 9.10 -10.54
CA LYS A 26 -8.64 8.35 -10.20
C LYS A 26 -9.28 7.79 -11.48
N THR A 27 -9.10 6.49 -11.73
CA THR A 27 -9.87 5.77 -12.74
C THR A 27 -11.03 5.09 -12.02
N GLN A 28 -12.24 5.55 -12.32
CA GLN A 28 -13.48 4.96 -11.83
C GLN A 28 -13.62 3.54 -12.37
N ASP A 29 -13.77 2.56 -11.48
CA ASP A 29 -14.13 1.19 -11.81
C ASP A 29 -15.45 1.17 -12.59
N LYS A 30 -15.36 0.83 -13.88
CA LYS A 30 -16.49 0.48 -14.75
C LYS A 30 -16.25 -0.88 -15.37
N SER A 31 -16.14 -1.91 -14.55
CA SER A 31 -16.33 -3.29 -15.00
C SER A 31 -16.75 -4.11 -13.80
N LEU A 32 -18.03 -4.49 -13.74
CA LEU A 32 -18.54 -5.78 -13.22
C LEU A 32 -20.08 -5.78 -13.16
N THR A 33 -20.76 -5.15 -14.13
CA THR A 33 -22.23 -5.15 -14.24
C THR A 33 -22.65 -5.56 -15.64
N THR A 34 -22.34 -6.79 -16.05
CA THR A 34 -22.85 -7.33 -17.34
C THR A 34 -23.42 -8.73 -17.27
N TYR A 35 -23.36 -9.44 -16.15
CA TYR A 35 -23.99 -10.76 -16.05
C TYR A 35 -25.19 -10.69 -15.12
N PHE A 36 -26.33 -10.24 -15.66
CA PHE A 36 -27.69 -10.71 -15.33
C PHE A 36 -28.69 -9.77 -16.03
N SER A 37 -28.99 -10.07 -17.29
CA SER A 37 -30.19 -9.57 -17.97
C SER A 37 -31.15 -10.75 -18.14
N PRO A 38 -32.38 -10.71 -17.60
CA PRO A 38 -33.34 -11.78 -17.77
C PRO A 38 -33.87 -11.74 -19.21
N GLN A 39 -33.55 -12.77 -19.99
CA GLN A 39 -34.10 -12.95 -21.34
C GLN A 39 -35.59 -13.32 -21.24
N PRO A 40 -36.47 -12.75 -22.07
CA PRO A 40 -37.87 -13.12 -22.09
C PRO A 40 -38.04 -14.56 -22.63
N HIS A 41 -38.78 -15.38 -21.89
CA HIS A 41 -39.15 -16.73 -22.28
C HIS A 41 -39.96 -16.70 -23.59
N GLN A 42 -39.48 -17.37 -24.64
CA GLN A 42 -40.29 -17.68 -25.81
C GLN A 42 -41.36 -18.70 -25.43
N THR A 43 -42.62 -18.29 -25.49
CA THR A 43 -43.76 -19.21 -25.38
C THR A 43 -43.87 -20.01 -26.67
N LEU A 44 -43.62 -21.33 -26.58
CA LEU A 44 -43.96 -22.26 -27.65
C LEU A 44 -45.48 -22.32 -27.78
N LYS A 45 -46.00 -21.72 -28.86
CA LYS A 45 -47.40 -21.86 -29.25
C LYS A 45 -47.63 -23.28 -29.73
N TYR A 46 -48.39 -24.07 -28.97
CA TYR A 46 -48.95 -25.32 -29.46
C TYR A 46 -49.89 -25.02 -30.64
N ARG A 47 -49.65 -25.68 -31.76
CA ARG A 47 -50.55 -25.68 -32.92
C ARG A 47 -51.65 -26.69 -32.62
N THR A 48 -52.84 -26.21 -32.30
CA THR A 48 -54.06 -27.02 -32.30
C THR A 48 -54.40 -27.34 -33.75
N THR A 49 -54.20 -28.59 -34.15
CA THR A 49 -54.86 -29.15 -35.33
C THR A 49 -55.99 -30.03 -34.82
N ASP A 50 -57.20 -29.50 -34.89
CA ASP A 50 -58.42 -30.29 -34.87
C ASP A 50 -58.38 -31.20 -36.10
N MET A 51 -58.27 -32.51 -35.88
CA MET A 51 -58.52 -33.51 -36.91
C MET A 51 -59.82 -34.21 -36.56
N ASP A 52 -60.80 -33.94 -37.41
CA ASP A 52 -62.16 -34.47 -37.39
C ASP A 52 -62.17 -36.01 -37.43
N LEU A 53 -63.11 -36.54 -36.65
CA LEU A 53 -63.49 -37.94 -36.61
C LEU A 53 -64.42 -38.20 -37.80
N SER A 54 -63.99 -39.02 -38.76
CA SER A 54 -64.91 -39.64 -39.72
C SER A 54 -64.58 -41.12 -39.89
N SER A 55 -65.42 -41.93 -39.28
CA SER A 55 -65.52 -43.38 -39.45
C SER A 55 -66.07 -43.72 -40.83
N GLU A 56 -65.34 -44.51 -41.61
CA GLU A 56 -65.88 -45.19 -42.79
C GLU A 56 -65.46 -46.66 -42.76
N SER A 57 -66.46 -47.52 -42.52
CA SER A 57 -66.38 -48.97 -42.61
C SER A 57 -66.68 -49.41 -44.04
N MET A 58 -65.80 -50.21 -44.63
CA MET A 58 -66.07 -50.98 -45.86
C MET A 58 -65.60 -52.43 -45.66
N GLU A 59 -66.57 -53.34 -45.73
CA GLU A 59 -66.36 -54.79 -45.88
C GLU A 59 -65.95 -55.13 -47.32
N SER A 60 -65.08 -56.12 -47.52
CA SER A 60 -65.19 -57.05 -48.65
C SER A 60 -64.37 -58.33 -48.41
N GLU A 61 -64.94 -59.47 -48.80
CA GLU A 61 -64.48 -60.84 -48.60
C GLU A 61 -63.26 -61.28 -49.46
N GLY A 62 -62.44 -62.15 -48.86
CA GLY A 62 -62.01 -63.45 -49.44
C GLY A 62 -60.93 -63.52 -50.52
N THR A 63 -59.74 -64.07 -50.20
CA THR A 63 -59.31 -65.44 -50.58
C THR A 63 -57.86 -65.82 -50.17
N LYS A 64 -57.74 -66.96 -49.47
CA LYS A 64 -56.69 -68.01 -49.32
C LYS A 64 -55.18 -67.71 -49.10
N LYS A 65 -54.65 -68.44 -48.09
CA LYS A 65 -53.29 -68.54 -47.49
C LYS A 65 -52.15 -68.96 -48.45
N PRO A 66 -50.87 -68.79 -48.04
CA PRO A 66 -50.21 -69.86 -47.29
C PRO A 66 -49.48 -69.41 -46.01
N ASP A 67 -49.73 -70.13 -44.91
CA ASP A 67 -48.81 -70.56 -43.85
C ASP A 67 -47.69 -69.63 -43.37
N LYS A 68 -48.08 -68.59 -42.61
CA LYS A 68 -47.58 -68.28 -41.26
C LYS A 68 -48.79 -67.72 -40.49
N GLU A 69 -48.97 -68.04 -39.20
CA GLU A 69 -50.09 -67.51 -38.42
C GLU A 69 -50.21 -65.99 -38.63
N PRO A 70 -51.37 -65.44 -39.03
CA PRO A 70 -51.48 -64.02 -39.26
C PRO A 70 -51.39 -63.35 -37.90
N ILE A 71 -50.28 -62.66 -37.66
CA ILE A 71 -50.22 -61.66 -36.60
C ILE A 71 -51.37 -60.70 -36.89
N THR A 72 -52.46 -60.81 -36.14
CA THR A 72 -53.63 -59.95 -36.33
C THR A 72 -53.23 -58.53 -35.96
N ILE A 73 -53.67 -57.54 -36.74
CA ILE A 73 -53.38 -56.12 -36.51
C ILE A 73 -53.73 -55.71 -35.06
N SER A 74 -54.74 -56.34 -34.47
CA SER A 74 -55.13 -56.16 -33.06
C SER A 74 -54.09 -56.64 -32.04
N LEU A 75 -53.36 -57.73 -32.31
CA LEU A 75 -52.29 -58.22 -31.44
C LEU A 75 -51.08 -57.29 -31.45
N LEU A 76 -50.73 -56.76 -32.64
CA LEU A 76 -49.70 -55.72 -32.78
C LEU A 76 -50.12 -54.42 -32.09
N HIS A 77 -51.38 -54.01 -32.24
CA HIS A 77 -51.91 -52.83 -31.55
C HIS A 77 -51.86 -52.98 -30.03
N THR A 78 -52.22 -54.15 -29.52
CA THR A 78 -52.17 -54.44 -28.07
C THR A 78 -50.74 -54.45 -27.55
N SER A 79 -49.79 -55.05 -28.29
CA SER A 79 -48.36 -55.05 -27.93
C SER A 79 -47.74 -53.65 -28.01
N LEU A 80 -48.04 -52.86 -29.05
CA LEU A 80 -47.55 -51.48 -29.18
C LEU A 80 -48.09 -50.58 -28.06
N ASN A 81 -49.37 -50.74 -27.69
CA ASN A 81 -49.96 -50.00 -26.58
C ASN A 81 -49.34 -50.38 -25.24
N ALA A 82 -49.06 -51.67 -25.01
CA ALA A 82 -48.37 -52.12 -23.81
C ALA A 82 -46.95 -51.52 -23.71
N ASN A 83 -46.18 -51.56 -24.80
CA ASN A 83 -44.84 -50.95 -24.86
C ASN A 83 -44.90 -49.42 -24.69
N LEU A 84 -45.93 -48.75 -25.23
CA LEU A 84 -46.12 -47.32 -25.04
C LEU A 84 -46.42 -46.97 -23.58
N GLU A 85 -47.23 -47.77 -22.89
CA GLU A 85 -47.49 -47.56 -21.46
C GLU A 85 -46.26 -47.86 -20.59
N GLU A 86 -45.47 -48.87 -20.95
CA GLU A 86 -44.18 -49.14 -20.30
C GLU A 86 -43.22 -47.96 -20.47
N ILE A 87 -43.02 -47.46 -21.70
CA ILE A 87 -42.18 -46.28 -21.98
C ILE A 87 -42.68 -45.04 -21.24
N LYS A 88 -44.00 -44.80 -21.19
CA LYS A 88 -44.58 -43.69 -20.42
C LYS A 88 -44.27 -43.84 -18.93
N SER A 89 -44.35 -45.06 -18.40
CA SER A 89 -44.04 -45.34 -17.00
C SER A 89 -42.57 -45.10 -16.69
N GLU A 90 -41.66 -45.56 -17.54
CA GLU A 90 -40.22 -45.35 -17.40
C GLU A 90 -39.85 -43.86 -17.53
N LEU A 91 -40.45 -43.14 -18.48
CA LEU A 91 -40.29 -41.69 -18.61
C LEU A 91 -40.80 -40.94 -17.39
N ALA A 92 -41.93 -41.37 -16.80
CA ALA A 92 -42.45 -40.78 -15.57
C ALA A 92 -41.48 -41.00 -14.40
N VAL A 93 -40.96 -42.22 -14.23
CA VAL A 93 -39.96 -42.54 -13.20
C VAL A 93 -38.70 -41.68 -13.40
N MET A 94 -38.13 -41.66 -14.60
CA MET A 94 -36.94 -40.87 -14.93
C MET A 94 -37.16 -39.37 -14.67
N ALA A 95 -38.34 -38.83 -15.01
CA ALA A 95 -38.67 -37.44 -14.73
C ALA A 95 -38.74 -37.16 -13.20
N THR A 96 -39.24 -38.11 -12.40
CA THR A 96 -39.24 -37.96 -10.94
C THR A 96 -37.84 -38.02 -10.34
N GLU A 97 -36.97 -38.90 -10.84
CA GLU A 97 -35.58 -39.04 -10.40
C GLU A 97 -34.77 -37.79 -10.73
N ILE A 98 -34.84 -37.31 -11.98
CA ILE A 98 -34.20 -36.06 -12.42
C ILE A 98 -34.66 -34.89 -11.55
N LYS A 99 -35.97 -34.79 -11.28
CA LYS A 99 -36.53 -33.73 -10.42
C LYS A 99 -36.00 -33.83 -8.99
N ALA A 100 -35.82 -35.05 -8.47
CA ALA A 100 -35.28 -35.26 -7.13
C ALA A 100 -33.80 -34.85 -7.06
N ASP A 101 -33.00 -35.20 -8.06
CA ASP A 101 -31.57 -34.88 -8.09
C ASP A 101 -31.33 -33.38 -8.30
N ILE A 102 -32.07 -32.73 -9.19
CA ILE A 102 -32.04 -31.26 -9.33
C ILE A 102 -32.38 -30.57 -8.01
N LYS A 103 -33.40 -31.06 -7.28
CA LYS A 103 -33.74 -30.50 -5.97
C LYS A 103 -32.61 -30.66 -4.95
N LYS A 104 -31.93 -31.81 -4.92
CA LYS A 104 -30.78 -32.03 -4.04
C LYS A 104 -29.65 -31.06 -4.38
N GLU A 105 -29.30 -30.92 -5.65
CA GLU A 105 -28.27 -29.99 -6.09
C GLU A 105 -28.62 -28.53 -5.76
N ILE A 106 -29.87 -28.11 -6.01
CA ILE A 106 -30.35 -26.77 -5.63
C ILE A 106 -30.17 -26.54 -4.14
N ASN A 107 -30.59 -27.47 -3.27
CA ASN A 107 -30.42 -27.33 -1.82
C ASN A 107 -28.95 -27.22 -1.39
N ILE A 108 -28.06 -28.00 -2.02
CA ILE A 108 -26.62 -27.91 -1.77
C ILE A 108 -26.07 -26.54 -2.22
N LEU A 109 -26.52 -26.02 -3.36
CA LEU A 109 -26.12 -24.69 -3.83
C LEU A 109 -26.66 -23.58 -2.92
N THR A 110 -27.91 -23.66 -2.48
CA THR A 110 -28.52 -22.70 -1.56
C THR A 110 -27.74 -22.63 -0.23
N THR A 111 -27.44 -23.78 0.38
CA THR A 111 -26.67 -23.82 1.64
C THR A 111 -25.23 -23.28 1.47
N LYS A 112 -24.58 -23.58 0.35
CA LYS A 112 -23.26 -22.99 0.03
C LYS A 112 -23.35 -21.48 -0.16
N LEU A 113 -24.40 -20.99 -0.82
CA LEU A 113 -24.62 -19.57 -1.08
C LEU A 113 -24.85 -18.81 0.22
N GLU A 114 -25.70 -19.31 1.11
CA GLU A 114 -25.89 -18.78 2.46
C GLU A 114 -24.57 -18.73 3.25
N GLY A 115 -23.77 -19.79 3.18
CA GLY A 115 -22.46 -19.84 3.81
C GLY A 115 -21.46 -18.82 3.25
N LEU A 116 -21.52 -18.54 1.94
CA LEU A 116 -20.71 -17.50 1.31
C LEU A 116 -21.17 -16.10 1.69
N GLU A 117 -22.48 -15.85 1.81
CA GLU A 117 -23.02 -14.57 2.24
C GLU A 117 -22.58 -14.21 3.67
N VAL A 118 -22.59 -15.18 4.58
CA VAL A 118 -22.09 -14.98 5.94
C VAL A 118 -20.60 -14.65 5.93
N LYS A 119 -19.79 -15.44 5.20
CA LYS A 119 -18.35 -15.18 5.08
C LYS A 119 -18.05 -13.81 4.48
N LEU A 120 -18.83 -13.39 3.48
CA LEU A 120 -18.67 -12.08 2.85
C LEU A 120 -18.92 -10.96 3.85
N LYS A 121 -20.01 -11.05 4.64
CA LYS A 121 -20.31 -10.07 5.71
C LYS A 121 -19.20 -10.02 6.77
N ASP A 122 -18.68 -11.18 7.17
CA ASP A 122 -17.58 -11.26 8.13
C ASP A 122 -16.29 -10.64 7.56
N MET A 123 -15.99 -10.89 6.28
CA MET A 123 -14.85 -10.28 5.59
C MET A 123 -15.00 -8.78 5.48
N ASP A 124 -16.17 -8.26 5.08
CA ASP A 124 -16.44 -6.84 5.01
C ASP A 124 -16.28 -6.17 6.38
N PHE A 125 -16.77 -6.80 7.44
CA PHE A 125 -16.57 -6.32 8.81
C PHE A 125 -15.07 -6.25 9.18
N GLN A 126 -14.32 -7.32 8.90
CA GLN A 126 -12.87 -7.35 9.18
C GLN A 126 -12.10 -6.30 8.39
N VAL A 127 -12.42 -6.10 7.11
CA VAL A 127 -11.79 -5.09 6.26
C VAL A 127 -12.05 -3.68 6.80
N ASN A 128 -13.30 -3.38 7.19
CA ASN A 128 -13.64 -2.08 7.76
C ASN A 128 -12.90 -1.85 9.09
N LEU A 129 -12.88 -2.85 9.97
CA LEU A 129 -12.15 -2.77 11.23
C LEU A 129 -10.65 -2.58 11.02
N LEU A 130 -10.05 -3.28 10.07
CA LEU A 130 -8.64 -3.12 9.71
C LEU A 130 -8.35 -1.73 9.15
N ASN A 131 -9.23 -1.19 8.30
CA ASN A 131 -9.10 0.15 7.78
C ASN A 131 -9.16 1.20 8.90
N ASP A 132 -10.11 1.09 9.84
CA ASP A 132 -10.22 2.00 10.97
C ASP A 132 -8.97 1.95 11.85
N ASN A 133 -8.48 0.75 12.16
CA ASN A 133 -7.24 0.56 12.92
C ASN A 133 -6.02 1.12 12.19
N TYR A 134 -5.96 0.95 10.88
CA TYR A 134 -4.89 1.50 10.05
C TYR A 134 -4.89 3.04 10.06
N GLN A 135 -6.06 3.67 9.91
CA GLN A 135 -6.18 5.12 10.00
C GLN A 135 -5.81 5.65 11.39
N LEU A 136 -6.21 4.95 12.45
CA LEU A 136 -5.80 5.28 13.82
C LEU A 136 -4.30 5.15 14.02
N ALA A 137 -3.67 4.11 13.45
CA ALA A 137 -2.22 3.91 13.51
C ALA A 137 -1.47 5.04 12.78
N LEU A 138 -1.92 5.43 11.58
CA LEU A 138 -1.31 6.54 10.83
C LEU A 138 -1.37 7.86 11.61
N ARG A 139 -2.51 8.16 12.24
CA ARG A 139 -2.63 9.35 13.11
C ARG A 139 -1.65 9.31 14.27
N LYS A 140 -1.57 8.17 14.97
CA LYS A 140 -0.63 7.99 16.08
C LYS A 140 0.83 8.13 15.64
N ILE A 141 1.19 7.60 14.48
CA ILE A 141 2.54 7.74 13.92
C ILE A 141 2.84 9.22 13.66
N SER A 142 1.92 9.93 12.99
CA SER A 142 2.07 11.36 12.73
C SER A 142 2.23 12.17 14.03
N ASP A 143 1.41 11.90 15.05
CA ASP A 143 1.48 12.59 16.34
C ASP A 143 2.81 12.32 17.05
N LEU A 144 3.30 11.08 16.98
CA LEU A 144 4.59 10.68 17.55
C LEU A 144 5.75 11.33 16.79
N GLU A 145 5.72 11.40 15.47
CA GLU A 145 6.74 12.08 14.66
C GLU A 145 6.83 13.57 15.02
N LEU A 146 5.69 14.25 15.14
CA LEU A 146 5.64 15.65 15.60
C LEU A 146 6.22 15.80 17.00
N LYS A 147 5.84 14.92 17.93
CA LYS A 147 6.34 14.95 19.31
C LYS A 147 7.84 14.68 19.39
N VAL A 148 8.35 13.74 18.61
CA VAL A 148 9.78 13.43 18.54
C VAL A 148 10.54 14.61 17.97
N SER A 149 10.08 15.21 16.87
CA SER A 149 10.72 16.40 16.29
C SER A 149 10.77 17.56 17.29
N ASP A 150 9.69 17.81 18.01
CA ASP A 150 9.61 18.87 19.03
C ASP A 150 10.54 18.60 20.23
N LEU A 151 10.61 17.36 20.72
CA LEU A 151 11.56 16.97 21.77
C LEU A 151 13.02 17.10 21.31
N GLU A 152 13.31 16.70 20.07
CA GLU A 152 14.63 16.85 19.47
C GLU A 152 15.04 18.32 19.36
N ASP A 153 14.15 19.19 18.89
CA ASP A 153 14.41 20.62 18.79
C ASP A 153 14.59 21.27 20.16
N ARG A 154 13.78 20.91 21.16
CA ARG A 154 13.98 21.36 22.55
C ARG A 154 15.27 20.83 23.16
N SER A 155 15.74 19.65 22.79
CA SER A 155 17.04 19.15 23.24
C SER A 155 18.20 19.95 22.61
N ARG A 156 18.05 20.37 21.35
CA ARG A 156 19.08 21.05 20.55
C ARG A 156 18.98 22.57 20.55
N TRP A 157 17.97 23.16 21.20
CA TRP A 157 17.66 24.60 21.17
C TRP A 157 18.83 25.52 21.57
N LYS A 158 19.68 25.05 22.49
CA LYS A 158 20.88 25.73 23.00
C LYS A 158 22.14 25.43 22.19
N ASN A 159 22.02 24.68 21.09
CA ASN A 159 23.15 24.32 20.26
C ASN A 159 23.32 25.28 19.08
N LEU A 160 24.58 25.57 18.75
CA LEU A 160 24.96 26.19 17.49
C LEU A 160 25.97 25.32 16.76
N ARG A 161 25.89 25.39 15.43
CA ARG A 161 26.84 24.77 14.51
C ARG A 161 27.63 25.86 13.80
N PHE A 162 28.93 25.86 14.02
CA PHE A 162 29.88 26.77 13.38
C PHE A 162 30.55 26.05 12.21
N ARG A 163 30.52 26.67 11.04
CA ARG A 163 31.12 26.16 9.80
C ARG A 163 32.28 27.05 9.38
N ASN A 164 33.31 26.43 8.81
CA ASN A 164 34.54 27.08 8.32
C ASN A 164 35.39 27.75 9.41
N LEU A 165 35.34 27.25 10.65
CA LEU A 165 36.31 27.68 11.66
C LEU A 165 37.68 27.03 11.37
N PRO A 166 38.78 27.81 11.39
CA PRO A 166 40.12 27.33 11.01
C PRO A 166 40.55 26.15 11.88
N GLU A 167 41.21 25.15 11.29
CA GLU A 167 41.62 23.91 11.98
C GLU A 167 43.14 23.91 12.21
N LYS A 168 43.56 23.91 13.49
CA LYS A 168 44.98 24.02 13.88
C LYS A 168 45.68 22.65 14.03
N GLY A 169 45.26 21.64 13.26
CA GLY A 169 45.90 20.32 13.23
C GLY A 169 45.74 19.49 14.51
N THR A 170 46.80 18.79 14.93
CA THR A 170 46.78 17.80 16.05
C THR A 170 46.47 18.41 17.42
N GLN A 171 46.62 19.73 17.59
CA GLN A 171 46.39 20.49 18.84
C GLN A 171 45.20 21.45 18.70
N ASP A 172 44.16 21.04 17.95
CA ASP A 172 43.00 21.89 17.71
C ASP A 172 42.11 21.99 18.96
N ASN A 173 42.19 23.13 19.66
CA ASN A 173 41.30 23.45 20.76
C ASN A 173 40.03 24.15 20.25
N ALA A 174 39.02 23.35 19.91
CA ALA A 174 37.74 23.84 19.40
C ALA A 174 37.09 24.92 20.27
N LYS A 175 37.16 24.77 21.61
CA LYS A 175 36.57 25.73 22.55
C LYS A 175 37.26 27.10 22.46
N GLN A 176 38.59 27.10 22.41
CA GLN A 176 39.36 28.33 22.31
C GLN A 176 39.07 29.08 21.00
N ILE A 177 38.98 28.36 19.88
CA ILE A 177 38.69 28.95 18.57
C ILE A 177 37.28 29.59 18.54
N VAL A 178 36.30 28.94 19.17
CA VAL A 178 34.95 29.49 19.29
C VAL A 178 34.96 30.77 20.14
N ILE A 179 35.71 30.81 21.24
CA ILE A 179 35.84 32.02 22.08
C ILE A 179 36.50 33.16 21.29
N GLU A 180 37.58 32.88 20.56
CA GLU A 180 38.23 33.86 19.67
C GLU A 180 37.26 34.42 18.62
N TYR A 181 36.42 33.56 18.04
CA TYR A 181 35.39 33.98 17.10
C TYR A 181 34.29 34.85 17.74
N ILE A 182 33.81 34.49 18.94
CA ILE A 182 32.80 35.27 19.67
C ILE A 182 33.36 36.67 20.02
N SER A 183 34.62 36.75 20.45
CA SER A 183 35.30 38.02 20.68
C SER A 183 35.43 38.85 19.41
N ALA A 184 35.71 38.21 18.25
CA ALA A 184 35.76 38.88 16.95
C ALA A 184 34.38 39.41 16.48
N LEU A 185 33.27 38.86 16.99
CA LEU A 185 31.92 39.41 16.81
C LEU A 185 31.63 40.62 17.72
N GLY A 186 32.57 41.02 18.57
CA GLY A 186 32.39 42.11 19.54
C GLY A 186 31.59 41.72 20.78
N ILE A 187 31.42 40.41 21.04
CA ILE A 187 30.71 39.92 22.22
C ILE A 187 31.74 39.63 23.31
N THR A 188 31.61 40.26 24.48
CA THR A 188 32.46 39.96 25.64
C THR A 188 32.16 38.56 26.16
N TYR A 189 33.19 37.72 26.24
CA TYR A 189 33.11 36.40 26.86
C TYR A 189 34.05 36.35 28.06
N ASN A 190 33.50 36.13 29.26
CA ASN A 190 34.28 35.88 30.45
C ASN A 190 34.42 34.36 30.68
N PRO A 191 35.65 33.81 30.71
CA PRO A 191 35.87 32.39 30.99
C PRO A 191 35.24 31.90 32.30
N SER A 192 35.10 32.76 33.31
CA SER A 192 34.50 32.42 34.61
C SER A 192 33.01 32.11 34.54
N ASP A 193 32.29 32.60 33.52
CA ASP A 193 30.85 32.42 33.40
C ASP A 193 30.47 31.00 32.93
N GLN A 194 31.44 30.21 32.45
CA GLN A 194 31.27 28.83 31.99
C GLN A 194 30.08 28.64 31.02
N LEU A 195 29.83 29.62 30.14
CA LEU A 195 28.64 29.64 29.26
C LEU A 195 28.63 28.53 28.19
N ILE A 196 29.77 27.86 27.97
CA ILE A 196 29.91 26.73 27.04
C ILE A 196 29.94 25.44 27.84
N GLU A 197 28.89 24.62 27.70
CA GLU A 197 28.77 23.31 28.33
C GLU A 197 29.59 22.26 27.58
N ARG A 198 29.41 22.16 26.25
CA ARG A 198 30.11 21.21 25.38
C ARG A 198 30.53 21.89 24.09
N CYS A 199 31.74 21.62 23.64
CA CYS A 199 32.27 22.13 22.37
C CYS A 199 33.18 21.08 21.75
N HIS A 200 32.84 20.62 20.55
CA HIS A 200 33.62 19.60 19.85
C HIS A 200 33.51 19.74 18.33
N ARG A 201 34.55 19.30 17.62
CA ARG A 201 34.52 19.16 16.16
C ARG A 201 33.67 17.95 15.78
N LEU A 202 32.84 18.10 14.77
CA LEU A 202 32.08 16.99 14.21
C LEU A 202 33.01 16.06 13.43
N PHE A 203 32.80 14.75 13.59
CA PHE A 203 33.55 13.77 12.82
C PHE A 203 33.14 13.85 11.35
N LYS A 204 34.07 14.25 10.50
CA LYS A 204 33.94 14.20 9.05
C LYS A 204 35.24 13.61 8.51
N PRO A 205 35.20 12.54 7.70
CA PRO A 205 36.40 12.07 7.02
C PRO A 205 36.93 13.22 6.15
N LYS A 206 38.22 13.53 6.30
CA LYS A 206 38.86 14.58 5.50
C LYS A 206 38.77 14.13 4.04
N SER A 207 37.91 14.80 3.26
CA SER A 207 37.77 14.49 1.85
C SER A 207 39.04 14.98 1.15
N PRO A 208 39.72 14.14 0.35
CA PRO A 208 40.95 14.55 -0.34
C PRO A 208 40.72 15.67 -1.37
N GLN A 209 39.47 15.94 -1.75
CA GLN A 209 39.13 16.98 -2.73
C GLN A 209 38.52 18.25 -2.13
N ASN A 210 38.25 18.28 -0.81
CA ASN A 210 37.57 19.40 -0.17
C ASN A 210 38.17 19.63 1.23
N ASP A 211 39.26 20.40 1.28
CA ASP A 211 39.97 20.82 2.51
C ASP A 211 39.19 21.88 3.32
N LEU A 212 37.86 21.75 3.39
CA LEU A 212 37.05 22.59 4.27
C LEU A 212 37.24 22.10 5.72
N PRO A 213 37.48 23.03 6.67
CA PRO A 213 37.57 22.68 8.09
C PRO A 213 36.32 21.96 8.58
N ARG A 214 36.49 21.04 9.53
CA ARG A 214 35.35 20.35 10.15
C ARG A 214 34.49 21.32 10.94
N ASP A 215 33.17 21.17 10.84
CA ASP A 215 32.22 21.98 11.59
C ASP A 215 32.40 21.75 13.10
N ILE A 216 32.18 22.78 13.91
CA ILE A 216 32.19 22.72 15.38
C ILE A 216 30.76 22.79 15.89
N MET A 217 30.39 21.88 16.77
CA MET A 217 29.11 21.89 17.48
C MET A 217 29.34 22.35 18.91
N VAL A 218 28.55 23.34 19.34
CA VAL A 218 28.64 23.96 20.65
C VAL A 218 27.28 23.93 21.33
N CYS A 219 27.22 23.39 22.55
CA CYS A 219 26.09 23.48 23.45
C CYS A 219 26.38 24.58 24.49
N PHE A 220 25.50 25.58 24.55
CA PHE A 220 25.60 26.66 25.52
C PHE A 220 24.74 26.39 26.74
N PHE A 221 25.14 26.87 27.90
CA PHE A 221 24.33 26.77 29.11
C PHE A 221 23.14 27.74 29.08
N ALA A 222 23.38 28.99 28.65
CA ALA A 222 22.39 30.05 28.56
C ALA A 222 21.84 30.20 27.12
N PHE A 223 20.51 30.13 26.97
CA PHE A 223 19.83 30.27 25.68
C PHE A 223 19.98 31.69 25.11
N ASP A 224 19.85 32.71 25.96
CA ASP A 224 19.93 34.12 25.54
C ASP A 224 21.31 34.47 24.96
N PHE A 225 22.37 33.91 25.55
CA PHE A 225 23.74 34.08 25.05
C PHE A 225 23.91 33.47 23.66
N LYS A 226 23.38 32.25 23.46
CA LYS A 226 23.35 31.59 22.15
C LYS A 226 22.58 32.41 21.11
N GLU A 227 21.44 32.98 21.46
CA GLU A 227 20.65 33.83 20.56
C GLU A 227 21.38 35.12 20.22
N THR A 228 22.10 35.70 21.18
CA THR A 228 22.91 36.90 20.98
C THR A 228 24.03 36.65 19.97
N ILE A 229 24.76 35.54 20.11
CA ILE A 229 25.77 35.11 19.15
C ILE A 229 25.16 34.88 17.76
N LEU A 230 24.04 34.16 17.68
CA LEU A 230 23.40 33.85 16.41
C LEU A 230 22.92 35.11 15.67
N LYS A 231 22.36 36.08 16.41
CA LYS A 231 21.94 37.38 15.86
C LYS A 231 23.15 38.19 15.39
N ALA A 232 24.18 38.32 16.22
CA ALA A 232 25.40 39.06 15.88
C ALA A 232 26.07 38.49 14.62
N ALA A 233 26.20 37.17 14.53
CA ALA A 233 26.79 36.50 13.37
C ALA A 233 26.01 36.70 12.06
N ARG A 234 24.70 36.98 12.13
CA ARG A 234 23.86 37.26 10.96
C ARG A 234 23.88 38.73 10.55
N LEU A 235 23.83 39.63 11.53
CA LEU A 235 23.75 41.07 11.29
C LEU A 235 25.12 41.68 10.96
N ASN A 236 26.14 41.30 11.74
CA ASN A 236 27.49 41.83 11.66
C ASN A 236 28.50 40.68 11.51
N PRO A 237 28.52 39.97 10.36
CA PRO A 237 29.48 38.92 10.15
C PRO A 237 30.91 39.48 10.20
N VAL A 238 31.83 38.71 10.79
CA VAL A 238 33.25 39.08 10.82
C VAL A 238 33.74 39.22 9.38
N SER A 239 34.16 40.42 9.01
CA SER A 239 34.45 40.77 7.61
C SER A 239 35.93 40.64 7.23
N SER A 240 36.82 40.40 8.20
CA SER A 240 38.27 40.33 8.00
C SER A 240 38.93 39.32 8.94
N GLY A 241 40.12 38.86 8.57
CA GLY A 241 40.92 37.91 9.36
C GLY A 241 40.51 36.44 9.19
N PRO A 242 40.94 35.55 10.11
CA PRO A 242 40.78 34.11 9.96
C PRO A 242 39.32 33.62 10.02
N PHE A 243 38.39 34.49 10.39
CA PHE A 243 36.98 34.17 10.57
C PHE A 243 36.04 34.75 9.50
N GLN A 244 36.59 35.33 8.43
CA GLN A 244 35.81 36.01 7.39
C GLN A 244 34.70 35.17 6.76
N ASN A 245 34.94 33.87 6.59
CA ASN A 245 34.02 32.95 5.90
C ASN A 245 33.23 32.03 6.85
N VAL A 246 33.22 32.37 8.15
CA VAL A 246 32.54 31.56 9.17
C VAL A 246 31.03 31.76 9.05
N LYS A 247 30.30 30.64 9.06
CA LYS A 247 28.83 30.64 9.07
C LYS A 247 28.32 29.96 10.34
N VAL A 248 27.37 30.62 11.00
CA VAL A 248 26.74 30.11 12.22
C VAL A 248 25.30 29.69 11.92
N PHE A 249 24.99 28.45 12.27
CA PHE A 249 23.66 27.87 12.08
C PHE A 249 23.10 27.39 13.41
N GLN A 250 21.78 27.50 13.55
CA GLN A 250 21.07 26.81 14.63
C GLN A 250 21.08 25.30 14.36
N ASP A 251 21.26 24.51 15.41
CA ASP A 251 21.04 23.07 15.31
C ASP A 251 19.54 22.78 15.44
N LEU A 252 18.99 22.15 14.42
CA LEU A 252 17.56 21.89 14.26
C LEU A 252 17.37 20.44 13.84
N SER A 253 16.22 19.87 14.18
CA SER A 253 15.78 18.56 13.71
C SER A 253 15.72 18.52 12.19
N PHE A 254 15.73 17.29 11.66
CA PHE A 254 15.60 17.08 10.22
C PHE A 254 14.28 17.66 9.69
N GLU A 255 13.18 17.40 10.39
CA GLU A 255 11.84 17.85 9.98
C GLU A 255 11.74 19.37 9.96
N THR A 256 12.24 20.05 11.00
CA THR A 256 12.26 21.51 11.05
C THR A 256 13.13 22.11 9.93
N LYS A 257 14.25 21.49 9.60
CA LYS A 257 15.06 21.90 8.43
C LYS A 257 14.31 21.70 7.12
N ALA A 258 13.62 20.57 6.95
CA ALA A 258 12.83 20.27 5.76
C ALA A 258 11.68 21.28 5.60
N GLN A 259 10.97 21.59 6.69
CA GLN A 259 9.90 22.58 6.71
C GLN A 259 10.41 23.98 6.37
N ARG A 260 11.52 24.44 6.97
CA ARG A 260 12.13 25.74 6.61
C ARG A 260 12.55 25.79 5.14
N LYS A 261 13.05 24.69 4.58
CA LYS A 261 13.38 24.61 3.14
C LYS A 261 12.14 24.78 2.27
N LYS A 262 11.00 24.19 2.64
CA LYS A 262 9.72 24.38 1.95
C LYS A 262 9.33 25.87 1.91
N PHE A 263 9.57 26.62 2.98
CA PHE A 263 9.29 28.06 3.06
C PHE A 263 10.38 28.97 2.48
N GLY A 264 11.44 28.42 1.89
CA GLY A 264 12.56 29.22 1.37
C GLY A 264 12.17 30.26 0.32
N PHE A 265 11.11 30.00 -0.45
CA PHE A 265 10.60 30.94 -1.46
C PHE A 265 10.06 32.23 -0.83
N ALA A 266 9.42 32.16 0.34
CA ALA A 266 8.82 33.32 1.00
C ALA A 266 9.90 34.23 1.60
N THR A 267 11.01 33.66 2.08
CA THR A 267 12.16 34.40 2.63
C THR A 267 13.06 35.06 1.60
N GLN A 268 12.84 34.84 0.29
CA GLN A 268 13.55 35.58 -0.78
C GLN A 268 12.77 36.81 -1.25
N ILE A 269 11.48 36.88 -0.96
CA ILE A 269 10.57 37.93 -1.42
C ILE A 269 10.40 39.03 -0.36
N LEU A 270 10.63 38.70 0.92
CA LEU A 270 10.64 39.62 2.06
C LEU A 270 12.07 40.02 2.44
#